data_AF-A0A3D5EQT6-F1
#
_entry.id   AF-A0A3D5EQT6-F1
#
_cell.length_a   1.000
_cell.length_b   1.000
_cell.length_c   1.000
_cell.angle_alpha   90.00
_cell.angle_beta   90.00
_cell.angle_gamma   90.00
#
_symmetry.space_group_name_H-M   'P 1'
#
loop_
_entity.id
_entity.type
_entity.pdbx_description
1 polymer ?
#
loop_
_entity_poly.entity_id
_entity_poly.type
_entity_poly.pdbx_seq_one_letter_code
_entity_poly.pdbx_strand_id
1 'polypeptide(L)'
;MSNDIFSSIYDLSVKLANCIGAEEFDKATQIADLLDKEIRKLNRTALLDLSGEQIAFLHDLARWLTDQDGALLERSKNLMDIIAPLNERSMLNHRKRY
;
A
#
# COMPACT_ATOMS: atom_id res chain seq x y z
N MET A 1 -16.26 3.75 6.67
CA MET A 1 -15.08 4.34 7.33
C MET A 1 -13.84 3.48 7.13
N SER A 2 -13.86 2.18 7.41
CA SER A 2 -12.71 1.28 7.22
C SER A 2 -12.24 1.18 5.76
N ASN A 3 -13.18 1.11 4.82
CA ASN A 3 -12.89 1.09 3.37
C ASN A 3 -12.23 2.40 2.88
N ASP A 4 -12.53 3.54 3.52
CA ASP A 4 -11.98 4.86 3.19
C ASP A 4 -10.48 4.94 3.57
N ILE A 5 -10.15 4.44 4.77
CA ILE A 5 -8.77 4.38 5.27
C ILE A 5 -7.96 3.40 4.42
N PHE A 6 -8.52 2.22 4.09
CA PHE A 6 -7.86 1.26 3.20
C PHE A 6 -7.60 1.84 1.80
N SER A 7 -8.59 2.54 1.21
CA SER A 7 -8.41 3.21 -0.08
C SER A 7 -7.32 4.29 -0.05
N SER A 8 -7.22 5.08 1.02
CA SER A 8 -6.11 6.03 1.20
C SER A 8 -4.75 5.32 1.30
N ILE A 9 -4.65 4.25 2.08
CA ILE A 9 -3.41 3.46 2.22
C ILE A 9 -3.00 2.88 0.86
N TYR A 10 -3.94 2.33 0.11
CA TYR A 10 -3.69 1.77 -1.21
C TYR A 10 -3.20 2.84 -2.21
N ASP A 11 -3.86 4.00 -2.28
CA ASP A 11 -3.45 5.11 -3.15
C ASP A 11 -2.04 5.62 -2.79
N LEU A 12 -1.74 5.78 -1.50
CA LEU A 12 -0.41 6.16 -1.04
C LEU A 12 0.65 5.11 -1.39
N SER A 13 0.31 3.83 -1.33
CA SER A 13 1.23 2.73 -1.69
C SER A 13 1.59 2.76 -3.18
N VAL A 14 0.60 3.02 -4.04
CA VAL A 14 0.82 3.20 -5.49
C VAL A 14 1.67 4.45 -5.75
N LYS A 15 1.37 5.57 -5.09
CA LYS A 15 2.16 6.80 -5.21
C LYS A 15 3.61 6.61 -4.75
N LEU A 16 3.81 5.87 -3.67
CA LEU A 16 5.14 5.53 -3.17
C LEU A 16 5.94 4.72 -4.20
N ALA A 17 5.34 3.68 -4.77
CA ALA A 17 5.98 2.88 -5.81
C ALA A 17 6.37 3.75 -7.03
N ASN A 18 5.49 4.65 -7.45
CA ASN A 18 5.75 5.59 -8.54
C ASN A 18 6.89 6.58 -8.21
N CYS A 19 6.89 7.18 -7.02
CA CYS A 19 7.95 8.09 -6.59
C CYS A 19 9.31 7.39 -6.50
N ILE A 20 9.36 6.15 -6.00
CA ILE A 20 10.60 5.37 -5.97
C ILE A 20 11.06 5.02 -7.39
N GLY A 21 10.15 4.62 -8.28
CA GLY A 21 10.46 4.34 -9.69
C GLY A 21 10.92 5.57 -10.47
N ALA A 22 10.47 6.76 -10.08
CA ALA A 22 10.91 8.05 -10.64
C ALA A 22 12.15 8.63 -9.93
N GLU A 23 12.79 7.87 -9.03
CA GLU A 23 13.96 8.29 -8.24
C GLU A 23 13.71 9.53 -7.36
N GLU A 24 12.44 9.86 -7.08
CA GLU A 24 12.03 10.96 -6.21
C GLU A 24 12.06 10.53 -4.74
N PHE A 25 13.26 10.19 -4.24
CA PHE A 25 13.44 9.58 -2.91
C PHE A 25 12.99 10.45 -1.73
N ASP A 26 13.09 11.77 -1.86
CA ASP A 26 12.59 12.72 -0.84
C ASP A 26 11.07 12.61 -0.68
N LYS A 27 10.33 12.66 -1.81
CA LYS A 27 8.88 12.47 -1.82
C LYS A 27 8.48 11.07 -1.40
N ALA A 28 9.22 10.04 -1.82
CA ALA A 28 8.98 8.67 -1.40
C ALA A 28 9.07 8.52 0.12
N THR A 29 10.06 9.16 0.76
CA THR A 29 10.21 9.15 2.22
C THR A 29 9.02 9.84 2.91
N GLN A 30 8.56 10.98 2.38
CA GLN A 30 7.38 11.67 2.91
C GLN A 30 6.10 10.83 2.76
N ILE A 31 5.91 10.16 1.63
CA ILE A 31 4.76 9.28 1.39
C ILE A 31 4.82 8.06 2.30
N ALA A 32 6.00 7.49 2.54
CA ALA A 32 6.18 6.36 3.47
C ALA A 32 5.80 6.74 4.92
N ASP A 33 6.15 7.94 5.38
CA ASP A 33 5.75 8.46 6.70
C ASP A 33 4.23 8.67 6.80
N LEU A 34 3.60 9.21 5.74
CA LEU A 34 2.14 9.32 5.67
C LEU A 34 1.46 7.94 5.70
N LEU A 35 2.06 6.95 5.03
CA LEU A 35 1.60 5.58 4.99
C LEU A 35 1.61 4.92 6.38
N ASP A 36 2.71 5.06 7.11
CA ASP A 36 2.81 4.59 8.50
C ASP A 36 1.71 5.21 9.38
N LYS A 37 1.48 6.53 9.24
CA LYS A 37 0.41 7.22 9.97
C LYS A 37 -0.98 6.70 9.63
N GLU A 38 -1.28 6.45 8.37
CA GLU A 38 -2.58 5.91 7.96
C GLU A 38 -2.77 4.47 8.43
N ILE A 39 -1.73 3.63 8.36
CA ILE A 39 -1.77 2.26 8.88
C ILE A 39 -2.02 2.26 10.40
N ARG A 40 -1.40 3.18 11.15
CA ARG A 40 -1.66 3.32 12.60
C ARG A 40 -3.09 3.75 12.94
N LYS A 41 -3.83 4.35 12.00
CA LYS A 41 -5.25 4.67 12.19
C LYS A 41 -6.16 3.46 12.05
N LEU A 42 -5.67 2.36 11.46
CA LEU A 42 -6.43 1.11 11.38
C LEU A 42 -6.51 0.48 12.77
N ASN A 43 -7.71 0.54 13.34
CA ASN A 43 -8.04 -0.16 14.57
C ASN A 43 -8.49 -1.60 14.28
N ARG A 44 -8.48 -2.46 15.31
CA ARG A 44 -8.91 -3.86 15.20
C ARG A 44 -10.28 -4.04 14.57
N THR A 45 -11.22 -3.13 14.84
CA THR A 45 -12.56 -3.12 14.23
C THR A 45 -12.52 -2.82 12.73
N ALA A 46 -11.65 -1.91 12.30
CA ALA A 46 -11.46 -1.62 10.88
C ALA A 46 -10.83 -2.81 10.15
N LEU A 47 -9.89 -3.51 10.79
CA LEU A 47 -9.29 -4.73 10.23
C LEU A 47 -10.30 -5.87 10.08
N LEU A 48 -11.25 -6.01 11.01
CA LEU A 48 -12.32 -7.02 10.94
C LEU A 48 -13.33 -6.75 9.81
N ASP A 49 -13.43 -5.51 9.36
CA ASP A 49 -14.30 -5.07 8.25
C ASP A 49 -13.63 -5.28 6.87
N LEU A 50 -12.32 -5.56 6.85
CA LEU A 50 -11.55 -5.78 5.63
C LEU A 50 -11.57 -7.25 5.21
N SER A 51 -11.43 -7.48 3.90
CA SER A 51 -11.28 -8.82 3.35
C SER A 51 -9.90 -9.41 3.65
N GLY A 52 -9.78 -10.74 3.70
CA GLY A 52 -8.50 -11.41 3.99
C GLY A 52 -7.33 -10.95 3.09
N GLU A 53 -7.60 -10.63 1.83
CA GLU A 53 -6.60 -10.08 0.90
C GLU A 53 -6.17 -8.65 1.22
N GLN A 54 -7.10 -7.81 1.69
CA GLN A 54 -6.80 -6.45 2.14
C GLN A 54 -5.97 -6.48 3.43
N ILE A 55 -6.28 -7.42 4.32
CA ILE A 55 -5.50 -7.65 5.55
C ILE A 55 -4.09 -8.16 5.22
N ALA A 56 -3.98 -9.12 4.29
CA ALA A 56 -2.67 -9.62 3.82
C ALA A 56 -1.82 -8.48 3.23
N PHE A 57 -2.40 -7.68 2.33
CA PHE A 57 -1.74 -6.49 1.78
C PHE A 57 -1.23 -5.54 2.87
N LEU A 58 -2.06 -5.21 3.86
CA LEU A 58 -1.66 -4.32 4.96
C LEU A 58 -0.52 -4.91 5.79
N HIS A 59 -0.52 -6.22 5.99
CA HIS A 59 0.52 -6.92 6.72
C HIS A 59 1.86 -6.91 5.95
N ASP A 60 1.82 -7.20 4.64
CA ASP A 60 3.00 -7.13 3.77
C ASP A 60 3.53 -5.70 3.65
N LEU A 61 2.65 -4.71 3.56
CA LEU A 61 2.99 -3.29 3.52
C LEU A 61 3.61 -2.80 4.84
N ALA A 62 3.06 -3.20 5.98
CA ALA A 62 3.63 -2.88 7.29
C ALA A 62 5.00 -3.54 7.48
N ARG A 63 5.16 -4.78 7.01
CA ARG A 63 6.46 -5.46 6.96
C ARG A 63 7.44 -4.71 6.08
N TRP A 64 7.00 -4.26 4.91
CA TRP A 64 7.81 -3.48 4.00
C TRP A 64 8.29 -2.16 4.62
N LEU A 65 7.42 -1.46 5.38
CA LEU A 65 7.78 -0.21 6.07
C LEU A 65 8.79 -0.43 7.20
N THR A 66 8.66 -1.54 7.93
CA THR A 66 9.52 -1.89 9.07
C THR A 66 10.87 -2.49 8.67
N ASP A 67 10.97 -3.07 7.47
CA ASP A 67 12.20 -3.65 6.93
C ASP A 67 13.18 -2.56 6.45
N GLN A 68 13.94 -1.97 7.37
CA GLN A 68 14.87 -0.85 7.10
C GLN A 68 16.18 -1.27 6.41
N ASP A 69 16.42 -2.57 6.18
CA ASP A 69 17.75 -3.11 5.85
C ASP A 69 18.06 -3.19 4.33
N GLY A 70 17.06 -3.00 3.46
CA GLY A 70 17.22 -3.11 2.00
C GLY A 70 17.40 -1.80 1.25
N ALA A 71 18.16 -1.81 0.14
CA ALA A 71 18.25 -0.69 -0.80
C ALA A 71 16.86 -0.29 -1.29
N LEU A 72 16.55 1.01 -1.28
CA LEU A 72 15.21 1.55 -1.60
C LEU A 72 14.66 1.06 -2.96
N LEU A 73 15.56 0.76 -3.89
CA LEU A 73 15.27 0.28 -5.24
C LEU A 73 14.81 -1.19 -5.26
N GLU A 74 15.39 -2.05 -4.42
CA GLU A 74 14.92 -3.43 -4.23
C GLU A 74 13.58 -3.44 -3.48
N ARG A 75 13.42 -2.52 -2.52
CA ARG A 75 12.15 -2.29 -1.82
C ARG A 75 11.06 -1.88 -2.81
N SER A 76 11.35 -1.09 -3.86
CA SER A 76 10.35 -0.70 -4.87
C SER A 76 9.73 -1.89 -5.61
N LYS A 77 10.56 -2.87 -6.01
CA LYS A 77 10.08 -4.08 -6.69
C LYS A 77 9.19 -4.91 -5.78
N ASN A 78 9.59 -5.04 -4.50
CA ASN A 78 8.80 -5.75 -3.51
C ASN A 78 7.45 -5.06 -3.24
N LEU A 79 7.42 -3.72 -3.22
CA LEU A 79 6.19 -2.95 -3.07
C LEU A 79 5.23 -3.13 -4.26
N MET A 80 5.75 -3.14 -5.49
CA MET A 80 4.94 -3.41 -6.68
C MET A 80 4.34 -4.81 -6.67
N ASP A 81 5.08 -5.81 -6.18
CA ASP A 81 4.60 -7.19 -6.03
C ASP A 81 3.47 -7.29 -5.00
N ILE A 82 3.56 -6.55 -3.90
CA ILE A 82 2.52 -6.46 -2.86
C ILE A 82 1.24 -5.81 -3.41
N ILE A 83 1.37 -4.80 -4.28
CA ILE A 83 0.23 -4.07 -4.88
C ILE A 83 -0.41 -4.86 -6.04
N ALA A 84 0.36 -5.61 -6.81
CA ALA A 84 -0.07 -6.34 -8.01
C ALA A 84 -1.36 -7.17 -7.84
N PRO A 85 -1.52 -8.04 -6.82
CA PRO A 85 -2.72 -8.88 -6.67
C PRO A 85 -4.00 -8.06 -6.40
N LEU A 86 -3.88 -6.90 -5.74
CA LEU A 86 -5.00 -5.98 -5.55
C LEU A 86 -5.29 -5.17 -6.82
N ASN A 87 -4.26 -4.80 -7.58
CA ASN A 87 -4.39 -4.02 -8.79
C ASN A 87 -5.09 -4.80 -9.92
N GLU A 88 -4.78 -6.09 -10.08
CA GLU A 88 -5.45 -6.97 -11.05
C GLU A 88 -6.96 -7.09 -10.77
N ARG A 89 -7.34 -7.20 -9.49
CA ARG A 89 -8.76 -7.22 -9.09
C ARG A 89 -9.45 -5.87 -9.21
N SER A 90 -8.77 -4.77 -8.88
CA SER A 90 -9.29 -3.41 -9.10
C SER A 90 -9.54 -3.15 -10.60
N MET A 91 -8.63 -3.58 -11.48
CA MET A 91 -8.81 -3.50 -12.94
C MET A 91 -9.98 -4.37 -13.44
N LEU A 92 -10.14 -5.58 -12.91
CA LEU A 92 -11.27 -6.46 -13.24
C LEU A 92 -12.61 -5.89 -12.78
N ASN A 93 -12.66 -5.22 -11.62
CA ASN A 93 -13.89 -4.63 -11.10
C ASN A 93 -14.27 -3.32 -11.83
N HIS A 94 -13.29 -2.62 -12.43
CA HIS A 94 -13.55 -1.47 -13.30
C HIS A 94 -14.06 -1.89 -14.69
N ARG A 95 -13.65 -3.05 -15.21
CA ARG A 95 -14.08 -3.56 -16.53
C ARG A 95 -15.48 -4.15 -16.59
N LYS A 96 -16.16 -4.42 -15.46
CA LYS A 96 -17.53 -4.97 -15.44
C LYS A 96 -18.65 -3.91 -15.35
N ARG A 97 -18.34 -2.64 -15.61
CA ARG A 97 -19.30 -1.52 -15.49
C ARG A 97 -19.61 -0.77 -16.79
N TYR A 98 -19.31 -1.37 -17.95
CA TYR A 98 -19.67 -0.85 -19.26
C TYR A 98 -20.55 -1.84 -20.02
#